data_AF-A0A1E8EZP4-F1
#
_entry.id   AF-A0A1E8EZP4-F1
#
_cell.length_a   1.000
_cell.length_b   1.000
_cell.length_c   1.000
_cell.angle_alpha   90.00
_cell.angle_beta   90.00
_cell.angle_gamma   90.00
#
_symmetry.space_group_name_H-M   'P 1'
#
loop_
_entity.id
_entity.type
_entity.pdbx_description
1 polymer ?
#
loop_
_entity_poly.entity_id
_entity_poly.type
_entity_poly.pdbx_seq_one_letter_code
_entity_poly.pdbx_strand_id
1 'polypeptide(L)' 'MLNNKYCCEKHKNKAFDDFLKEHDTFPYIEKVSSGKCNYCDDDASFVLKITKQMGPSELLDL' A
#
# COMPACT_ATOMS: atom_id res chain seq x y z
N MET A 1 -6.25 8.71 -10.39
CA MET A 1 -6.73 8.24 -9.07
C MET A 1 -5.61 7.39 -8.48
N LEU A 2 -5.10 7.72 -7.29
CA LEU A 2 -4.09 6.92 -6.59
C LEU A 2 -4.79 5.73 -5.94
N ASN A 3 -4.72 4.55 -6.56
CA ASN A 3 -5.34 3.34 -6.02
C ASN A 3 -4.39 2.67 -5.03
N ASN A 4 -4.71 2.80 -3.75
CA ASN A 4 -4.04 2.04 -2.70
C ASN A 4 -4.40 0.55 -2.84
N LYS A 5 -3.40 -0.35 -2.83
CA LYS A 5 -3.63 -1.81 -2.88
C LYS A 5 -3.49 -2.41 -1.49
N TYR A 6 -4.52 -3.12 -1.03
CA TYR A 6 -4.55 -3.77 0.28
C TYR A 6 -4.16 -5.23 0.16
N CYS A 7 -3.30 -5.71 1.06
CA CYS A 7 -2.89 -7.11 1.09
C CYS A 7 -2.67 -7.65 2.51
N CYS A 8 -2.95 -8.93 2.69
CA CYS A 8 -2.57 -9.67 3.89
C CYS A 8 -1.09 -10.10 3.83
N GLU A 9 -0.53 -10.56 4.95
CA GLU A 9 0.87 -10.99 5.00
C GLU A 9 1.22 -12.08 3.97
N LYS A 10 0.28 -13.01 3.73
CA LYS A 10 0.45 -14.13 2.79
C LYS A 10 0.57 -13.65 1.34
N HIS A 11 -0.13 -12.58 0.98
CA HIS A 11 -0.17 -12.05 -0.39
C HIS A 11 0.71 -10.81 -0.59
N LYS A 12 1.51 -10.42 0.39
CA LYS A 12 2.40 -9.25 0.30
C LYS A 12 3.29 -9.31 -0.94
N ASN A 13 3.97 -10.44 -1.17
CA ASN A 13 4.89 -10.58 -2.32
C ASN A 13 4.14 -10.47 -3.66
N LYS A 14 2.94 -11.06 -3.75
CA LYS A 14 2.10 -10.96 -4.95
C LYS A 14 1.64 -9.52 -5.19
N ALA A 15 1.20 -8.84 -4.14
CA ALA A 15 0.81 -7.43 -4.20
C ALA A 15 1.96 -6.54 -4.65
N PHE A 16 3.18 -6.83 -4.18
CA PHE A 16 4.41 -6.16 -4.58
C PHE A 16 4.71 -6.30 -6.07
N ASP A 17 4.71 -7.54 -6.57
CA ASP A 17 4.99 -7.86 -7.97
C ASP A 17 3.99 -7.16 -8.90
N ASP A 18 2.72 -7.18 -8.50
CA ASP A 18 1.61 -6.58 -9.23
C ASP A 18 1.70 -5.05 -9.23
N PHE A 19 2.07 -4.45 -8.10
CA PHE A 19 2.30 -3.02 -7.99
C PHE A 19 3.50 -2.56 -8.82
N LEU A 20 4.59 -3.32 -8.79
CA LEU A 20 5.78 -3.04 -9.57
C LEU A 20 5.49 -3.13 -11.08
N LYS A 21 4.70 -4.11 -11.52
CA LYS A 21 4.27 -4.22 -12.93
C LYS A 21 3.34 -3.10 -13.37
N GLU A 22 2.47 -2.64 -12.48
CA GLU A 22 1.48 -1.60 -12.79
C GLU A 22 2.08 -0.19 -12.80
N HIS A 23 3.04 0.08 -11.90
CA HIS A 23 3.59 1.42 -11.70
C HIS A 23 5.08 1.56 -12.05
N ASP A 24 5.73 0.47 -12.45
CA ASP A 24 7.18 0.39 -12.73
C ASP A 24 8.04 0.95 -11.57
N THR A 25 7.52 0.89 -10.34
CA THR A 25 8.16 1.47 -9.16
C THR A 25 7.84 0.68 -7.89
N PHE A 26 8.70 0.85 -6.88
CA PHE A 26 8.51 0.19 -5.58
C PHE A 26 7.43 0.90 -4.76
N PRO A 27 6.43 0.15 -4.24
CA PRO A 27 5.41 0.71 -3.36
C PRO A 27 5.96 1.08 -1.98
N TYR A 28 5.36 2.10 -1.38
CA TYR A 28 5.42 2.33 0.05
C TYR A 28 4.43 1.41 0.76
N ILE A 29 4.93 0.59 1.68
CA ILE A 29 4.08 -0.26 2.53
C ILE A 29 3.78 0.48 3.83
N GLU A 30 2.52 0.54 4.19
CA GLU A 30 2.10 0.89 5.54
C GLU A 30 1.30 -0.26 6.16
N LYS A 31 1.46 -0.48 7.46
CA LYS A 31 0.63 -1.44 8.20
C LYS A 31 -0.74 -0.83 8.42
N VAL A 32 -1.78 -1.61 8.17
CA VAL A 32 -3.17 -1.23 8.42
C VAL A 32 -3.84 -2.28 9.29
N SER A 33 -4.79 -1.84 10.11
CA SER A 33 -5.60 -2.70 10.97
C SER A 33 -7.03 -2.86 10.45
N SER A 34 -7.33 -2.29 9.27
CA SER A 34 -8.66 -2.30 8.67
C SER A 34 -8.56 -2.31 7.15
N GLY A 35 -9.42 -3.10 6.52
CA GLY A 35 -9.44 -3.37 5.08
C GLY A 35 -9.37 -4.85 4.78
N LYS A 36 -9.70 -5.23 3.54
CA LYS A 36 -9.61 -6.60 3.06
C LYS A 36 -8.50 -6.74 2.02
N CYS A 37 -7.85 -7.89 2.03
CA CYS A 37 -6.85 -8.26 1.05
C CYS A 37 -7.52 -8.40 -0.32
N ASN A 38 -6.98 -7.70 -1.32
CA ASN A 38 -7.50 -7.76 -2.70
C ASN A 38 -7.37 -9.16 -3.34
N TYR A 39 -6.61 -10.09 -2.74
CA TYR A 39 -6.30 -11.39 -3.31
C TYR A 39 -7.01 -12.57 -2.65
N CYS A 40 -7.50 -12.43 -1.42
CA CYS A 40 -8.09 -13.56 -0.68
C CYS A 40 -9.20 -13.18 0.31
N ASP A 41 -9.68 -11.95 0.31
CA ASP A 41 -10.77 -11.45 1.17
C ASP A 41 -10.50 -11.50 2.69
N ASP A 42 -9.40 -12.12 3.14
CA ASP A 42 -8.85 -12.01 4.50
C ASP A 42 -8.57 -10.55 4.88
N ASP A 43 -8.44 -10.29 6.17
CA ASP A 43 -8.02 -8.99 6.68
C ASP A 43 -6.67 -8.54 6.08
N ALA A 44 -6.65 -7.31 5.58
CA ALA A 44 -5.43 -6.68 5.11
C ALA A 44 -4.57 -6.25 6.30
N SER A 45 -3.31 -6.64 6.28
CA SER A 45 -2.32 -6.20 7.27
C SER A 45 -1.48 -5.04 6.73
N PHE A 46 -1.49 -4.85 5.41
CA PHE A 46 -0.68 -3.87 4.71
C PHE A 46 -1.44 -3.16 3.60
N VAL A 47 -1.05 -1.92 3.34
CA VAL A 47 -1.48 -1.13 2.18
C VAL A 47 -0.26 -0.66 1.41
N LEU A 48 -0.30 -0.79 0.08
CA LEU A 48 0.72 -0.34 -0.85
C LEU A 48 0.30 0.99 -1.47
N LYS A 49 1.18 1.98 -1.42
CA LYS A 49 0.96 3.35 -1.92
C LYS A 49 2.09 3.80 -2.85
N ILE A 50 1.79 4.66 -3.83
CA ILE A 50 2.80 5.20 -4.77
C ILE A 50 3.68 6.25 -4.08
N THR A 51 3.10 7.04 -3.16
CA THR A 51 3.79 8.08 -2.42
C THR A 51 3.55 7.89 -0.93
N LYS A 52 4.57 8.11 -0.11
CA LYS A 52 4.40 8.27 1.34
C LYS A 52 3.43 9.44 1.52
N GLN A 53 2.22 9.20 2.05
CA GLN A 53 1.35 10.31 2.43
C GLN A 53 2.03 11.01 3.59
N MET A 54 2.76 12.09 3.32
CA MET A 54 3.19 13.03 4.33
C MET A 54 1.89 13.63 4.89
N GLY A 55 1.61 13.35 6.16
CA GLY A 55 0.59 14.11 6.88
C GLY A 55 0.92 15.61 6.81
N PRO A 56 -0.06 16.50 7.04
CA PRO A 56 0.13 17.95 6.96
C PRO A 56 1.26 18.50 7.86
N SER A 57 1.81 17.68 8.76
CA SER A 57 2.84 18.02 9.72
C SER A 57 4.23 18.30 9.13
N GLU A 58 4.54 17.88 7.89
CA GLU A 58 5.85 18.16 7.26
C GLU A 58 5.79 19.32 6.24
N LEU A 59 4.66 20.03 6.16
CA LEU A 59 4.47 21.25 5.36
C LEU A 59 4.78 22.54 6.14
N LEU A 60 5.31 22.44 7.37
CA LEU A 60 5.53 23.57 8.27
C LEU A 60 7.02 23.86 8.53
N ASP A 61 7.91 23.62 7.56
CA ASP A 61 9.32 24.03 7.64
C ASP A 61 9.79 24.64 6.30
N LEU A 62 9.02 25.60 5.78
CA LEU A 62 9.39 26.46 4.64
C LEU A 62 9.65 27.90 5.11
#